data_AF-A0A5D0HLF4-F1
#
_entry.id   AF-A0A5D0HLF4-F1
#
_cell.length_a   1.000
_cell.length_b   1.000
_cell.length_c   1.000
_cell.angle_alpha   90.00
_cell.angle_beta   90.00
_cell.angle_gamma   90.00
#
_symmetry.space_group_name_H-M   'P 1'
#
loop_
_entity.id
_entity.type
_entity.pdbx_description
1 polymer ?
#
loop_
_entity_poly.entity_id
_entity_poly.type
_entity_poly.pdbx_seq_one_letter_code
_entity_poly.pdbx_strand_id
1 'polypeptide(L)'
;PLAIFTAVFYFIFAWFREQVCVIACPYGRLQGVLLDTKSVVVAYDYKRGEGTNGRKKFRKNEDRNTLGHGDCIDCFQCVNVCPTGIDIRNGTQLECVNCTACIDECDHIMESINLPKGLIRYASEENIKTNKPFKLTARMKGYVAVLTILIGILTGMLFLRNEVEANVLRLPGQLYEHKDNNIISNVFTY
;
A
#
# COMPACT_ATOMS: atom_id res chain seq x y z
N PRO A 1 -7.16 -28.90 11.59
CA PRO A 1 -6.81 -27.98 10.47
C PRO A 1 -6.86 -26.50 10.87
N LEU A 2 -7.98 -26.01 11.43
CA LEU A 2 -8.11 -24.60 11.83
C LEU A 2 -7.08 -24.19 12.90
N ALA A 3 -6.92 -24.98 13.97
CA ALA A 3 -5.99 -24.65 15.05
C ALA A 3 -4.52 -24.56 14.58
N ILE A 4 -4.11 -25.45 13.68
CA ILE A 4 -2.77 -25.44 13.09
C ILE A 4 -2.59 -24.18 12.23
N PHE A 5 -3.58 -23.85 11.40
CA PHE A 5 -3.57 -22.66 10.58
C PHE A 5 -3.48 -21.39 11.44
N THR A 6 -4.32 -21.27 12.47
CA THR A 6 -4.29 -20.15 13.42
C THR A 6 -2.95 -20.05 14.15
N ALA A 7 -2.38 -21.16 14.59
CA ALA A 7 -1.08 -21.17 15.27
C ALA A 7 0.06 -20.68 14.37
N VAL A 8 0.07 -21.10 13.09
CA VAL A 8 1.07 -20.66 12.11
C VAL A 8 0.95 -19.15 11.85
N PHE A 9 -0.27 -18.65 11.62
CA PHE A 9 -0.48 -17.22 11.40
C PHE A 9 -0.14 -16.40 12.65
N TYR A 10 -0.48 -16.89 13.83
CA TYR A 10 -0.11 -16.25 15.09
C TYR A 10 1.41 -16.18 15.25
N PHE A 11 2.14 -17.26 14.98
CA PHE A 11 3.60 -17.27 15.02
C PHE A 11 4.21 -16.26 14.04
N ILE A 12 3.68 -16.21 12.82
CA ILE A 12 4.11 -15.26 11.79
C ILE A 12 3.93 -13.82 12.29
N PHE A 13 2.76 -13.44 12.81
CA PHE A 13 2.51 -12.08 13.27
C PHE A 13 3.18 -11.74 14.61
N ALA A 14 3.34 -12.71 15.51
CA ALA A 14 3.93 -12.46 16.82
C ALA A 14 5.45 -12.32 16.74
N TRP A 15 6.12 -13.22 16.00
CA TRP A 15 7.57 -13.34 16.00
C TRP A 15 8.22 -13.03 14.65
N PHE A 16 7.70 -13.57 13.54
CA PHE A 16 8.35 -13.43 12.23
C PHE A 16 8.15 -12.04 11.59
N ARG A 17 7.02 -11.38 11.88
CA ARG A 17 6.69 -9.98 11.56
C ARG A 17 7.20 -9.53 10.19
N GLU A 18 8.09 -8.53 10.16
CA GLU A 18 8.59 -7.88 8.96
C GLU A 18 9.51 -8.77 8.13
N GLN A 19 10.07 -9.84 8.70
CA GLN A 19 10.92 -10.79 8.00
C GLN A 19 10.17 -11.55 6.90
N VAL A 20 8.83 -11.73 7.02
CA VAL A 20 8.04 -12.31 5.92
C VAL A 20 8.16 -11.43 4.70
N CYS A 21 7.96 -10.13 4.87
CA CYS A 21 7.91 -9.16 3.78
C CYS A 21 9.27 -9.01 3.08
N VAL A 22 10.37 -9.09 3.83
CA VAL A 22 11.73 -8.92 3.29
C VAL A 22 12.27 -10.20 2.65
N ILE A 23 12.03 -11.37 3.27
CA ILE A 23 12.70 -12.63 2.88
C ILE A 23 11.77 -13.54 2.06
N ALA A 24 10.55 -13.78 2.55
CA ALA A 24 9.68 -14.83 2.02
C ALA A 24 8.68 -14.33 0.98
N CYS A 25 8.26 -13.06 1.08
CA CYS A 25 7.19 -12.51 0.28
C CYS A 25 7.67 -12.14 -1.14
N PRO A 26 7.21 -12.83 -2.19
CA PRO A 26 7.57 -12.47 -3.56
C PRO A 26 7.00 -11.10 -3.96
N TYR A 27 5.93 -10.65 -3.29
CA TYR A 27 5.28 -9.37 -3.56
C TYR A 27 6.21 -8.19 -3.32
N GLY A 28 7.01 -8.18 -2.26
CA GLY A 28 7.93 -7.06 -1.97
C GLY A 28 8.92 -6.82 -3.11
N ARG A 29 9.45 -7.90 -3.70
CA ARG A 29 10.33 -7.81 -4.88
C ARG A 29 9.59 -7.39 -6.15
N LEU A 30 8.41 -7.93 -6.39
CA LEU A 30 7.59 -7.58 -7.56
C LEU A 30 7.11 -6.13 -7.51
N GLN A 31 6.81 -5.61 -6.30
CA GLN A 31 6.36 -4.24 -6.10
C GLN A 31 7.38 -3.23 -6.59
N GLY A 32 8.69 -3.48 -6.41
CA GLY A 32 9.75 -2.62 -6.94
C GLY A 32 9.72 -2.45 -8.46
N VAL A 33 9.29 -3.49 -9.21
CA VAL A 33 9.18 -3.45 -10.69
C VAL A 33 7.92 -2.69 -11.15
N LEU A 34 6.89 -2.63 -10.29
CA LEU A 34 5.64 -1.91 -10.57
C LEU A 34 5.74 -0.41 -10.25
N LEU A 35 6.82 0.04 -9.62
CA LEU A 35 7.06 1.45 -9.33
C LEU A 35 7.71 2.14 -10.53
N ASP A 36 7.13 3.26 -10.94
CA ASP A 36 7.69 4.19 -11.91
C ASP A 36 8.00 5.53 -11.21
N THR A 37 8.76 6.38 -11.86
CA THR A 37 9.11 7.75 -11.46
C THR A 37 7.90 8.64 -11.10
N LYS A 38 6.71 8.25 -11.54
CA LYS A 38 5.43 8.95 -11.27
C LYS A 38 4.63 8.33 -10.13
N SER A 39 5.03 7.15 -9.65
CA SER A 39 4.39 6.49 -8.53
C SER A 39 4.63 7.28 -7.26
N VAL A 40 3.56 7.50 -6.49
CA VAL A 40 3.66 8.19 -5.19
C VAL A 40 4.15 7.18 -4.16
N VAL A 41 5.26 7.50 -3.52
CA VAL A 41 5.90 6.68 -2.49
C VAL A 41 6.29 7.56 -1.31
N VAL A 42 6.67 6.93 -0.19
CA VAL A 42 7.35 7.65 0.88
C VAL A 42 8.77 7.94 0.42
N ALA A 43 9.09 9.22 0.21
CA ALA A 43 10.38 9.64 -0.34
C ALA A 43 11.00 10.79 0.45
N TYR A 44 12.33 10.77 0.49
CA TYR A 44 13.15 11.85 1.03
C TYR A 44 13.38 12.92 -0.05
N ASP A 45 13.10 14.18 0.28
CA ASP A 45 13.35 15.32 -0.60
C ASP A 45 14.85 15.65 -0.64
N TYR A 46 15.58 14.94 -1.50
CA TYR A 46 17.03 15.09 -1.65
C TYR A 46 17.44 16.49 -2.12
N LYS A 47 16.60 17.20 -2.88
CA LYS A 47 16.90 18.57 -3.33
C LYS A 47 16.95 19.54 -2.15
N ARG A 48 16.00 19.41 -1.25
CA ARG A 48 15.90 20.23 -0.05
C ARG A 48 16.87 19.77 1.03
N GLY A 49 17.04 18.46 1.18
CA GLY A 49 17.78 17.86 2.29
C GLY A 49 19.30 17.87 2.14
N GLU A 50 19.84 17.70 0.93
CA GLU A 50 21.29 17.63 0.72
C GLU A 50 21.93 19.02 0.53
N GLY A 51 21.23 19.99 -0.09
CA GLY A 51 21.81 21.32 -0.37
C GLY A 51 23.02 21.28 -1.33
N THR A 52 23.82 22.35 -1.38
CA THR A 52 25.00 22.43 -2.25
C THR A 52 26.26 21.86 -1.61
N ASN A 53 26.43 22.08 -0.30
CA ASN A 53 27.58 21.64 0.49
C ASN A 53 27.29 20.37 1.30
N GLY A 54 26.20 19.67 0.99
CA GLY A 54 25.81 18.43 1.64
C GLY A 54 25.14 18.61 3.00
N ARG A 55 24.86 17.46 3.62
CA ARG A 55 24.32 17.32 4.97
C ARG A 55 25.32 17.78 6.04
N LYS A 56 24.82 18.38 7.11
CA LYS A 56 25.63 18.76 8.29
C LYS A 56 24.82 18.65 9.56
N LYS A 57 25.45 18.24 10.66
CA LYS A 57 24.84 18.25 12.00
C LYS A 57 24.40 19.65 12.41
N PHE A 58 23.25 19.74 13.06
CA PHE A 58 22.68 21.01 13.49
C PHE A 58 23.59 21.71 14.52
N ARG A 59 23.81 23.02 14.34
CA ARG A 59 24.52 23.90 15.27
C ARG A 59 23.76 25.22 15.39
N LYS A 60 23.46 25.66 16.62
CA LYS A 60 22.61 26.83 16.88
C LYS A 60 23.22 28.17 16.46
N ASN A 61 24.54 28.26 16.38
CA ASN A 61 25.27 29.51 16.08
C ASN A 61 25.70 29.63 14.60
N GLU A 62 25.12 28.83 13.71
CA GLU A 62 25.48 28.82 12.29
C GLU A 62 24.23 29.01 11.43
N ASP A 63 24.27 29.95 10.48
CA ASP A 63 23.23 30.08 9.46
C ASP A 63 23.49 29.08 8.34
N ARG A 64 22.72 27.99 8.35
CA ARG A 64 22.85 26.87 7.41
C ARG A 64 22.64 27.28 5.96
N ASN A 65 21.75 28.25 5.72
CA ASN A 65 21.43 28.70 4.37
C ASN A 65 22.62 29.42 3.74
N THR A 66 23.31 30.26 4.52
CA THR A 66 24.52 30.95 4.06
C THR A 66 25.68 29.99 3.80
N LEU A 67 25.76 28.91 4.57
CA LEU A 67 26.76 27.86 4.42
C LEU A 67 26.43 26.86 3.31
N GLY A 68 25.26 26.95 2.67
CA GLY A 68 24.84 26.05 1.60
C GLY A 68 24.52 24.62 2.04
N HIS A 69 24.27 24.40 3.33
CA HIS A 69 23.85 23.09 3.84
C HIS A 69 22.35 22.89 3.66
N GLY A 70 21.94 21.69 3.26
CA GLY A 70 20.52 21.36 3.16
C GLY A 70 19.82 21.23 4.52
N ASP A 71 18.52 21.03 4.46
CA ASP A 71 17.64 20.96 5.63
C ASP A 71 17.83 19.66 6.45
N CYS A 72 18.44 18.62 5.87
CA CYS A 72 18.74 17.40 6.63
C CYS A 72 19.91 17.63 7.59
N ILE A 73 19.65 17.43 8.88
CA ILE A 73 20.63 17.63 9.95
C ILE A 73 21.45 16.38 10.31
N ASP A 74 21.37 15.32 9.51
CA ASP A 74 22.12 14.08 9.70
C ASP A 74 21.97 13.45 11.11
N CYS A 75 20.74 13.45 11.64
CA CYS A 75 20.43 12.93 12.98
C CYS A 75 20.18 11.40 13.02
N PHE A 76 20.03 10.75 11.86
CA PHE A 76 19.73 9.32 11.71
C PHE A 76 18.43 8.82 12.38
N GLN A 77 17.55 9.72 12.87
CA GLN A 77 16.31 9.29 13.51
C GLN A 77 15.36 8.54 12.54
N CYS A 78 15.36 8.92 11.26
CA CYS A 78 14.62 8.20 10.23
C CYS A 78 15.08 6.73 10.04
N VAL A 79 16.33 6.42 10.33
CA VAL A 79 16.89 5.05 10.27
C VAL A 79 16.55 4.30 11.56
N ASN A 80 16.71 4.95 12.72
CA ASN A 80 16.45 4.35 14.02
C ASN A 80 15.00 3.93 14.22
N VAL A 81 14.05 4.72 13.69
CA VAL A 81 12.62 4.42 13.77
C VAL A 81 12.17 3.40 12.71
N CYS A 82 13.01 3.12 11.72
CA CYS A 82 12.64 2.22 10.64
C CYS A 82 12.62 0.76 11.12
N PRO A 83 11.49 0.04 11.01
CA PRO A 83 11.42 -1.35 11.45
C PRO A 83 12.32 -2.28 10.65
N THR A 84 12.68 -1.90 9.40
CA THR A 84 13.59 -2.66 8.53
C THR A 84 15.00 -2.09 8.49
N GLY A 85 15.29 -1.00 9.23
CA GLY A 85 16.63 -0.42 9.34
C GLY A 85 17.17 0.21 8.05
N ILE A 86 16.30 0.56 7.10
CA ILE A 86 16.72 1.20 5.85
C ILE A 86 17.08 2.68 6.06
N ASP A 87 17.95 3.20 5.19
CA ASP A 87 18.23 4.63 5.12
C ASP A 87 17.50 5.24 3.93
N ILE A 88 16.33 5.82 4.20
CA ILE A 88 15.45 6.45 3.22
C ILE A 88 16.13 7.57 2.40
N ARG A 89 17.28 8.09 2.85
CA ARG A 89 18.07 9.09 2.11
C ARG A 89 18.77 8.50 0.89
N ASN A 90 18.95 7.17 0.85
CA ASN A 90 19.50 6.45 -0.30
C ASN A 90 18.44 6.14 -1.38
N GLY A 91 17.22 6.67 -1.21
CA GLY A 91 16.11 6.47 -2.14
C GLY A 91 15.19 5.31 -1.75
N THR A 92 14.36 4.91 -2.70
CA THR A 92 13.41 3.80 -2.50
C THR A 92 14.13 2.46 -2.49
N GLN A 93 14.14 1.80 -1.33
CA GLN A 93 14.71 0.47 -1.13
C GLN A 93 13.60 -0.59 -1.08
N LEU A 94 13.91 -1.84 -1.47
CA LEU A 94 12.92 -2.92 -1.59
C LEU A 94 12.40 -3.40 -0.22
N GLU A 95 13.16 -3.17 0.83
CA GLU A 95 12.85 -3.51 2.21
C GLU A 95 11.90 -2.48 2.86
N CYS A 96 11.56 -1.39 2.17
CA CYS A 96 10.62 -0.40 2.67
C CYS A 96 9.19 -0.99 2.71
N VAL A 97 8.58 -1.01 3.90
CA VAL A 97 7.20 -1.48 4.10
C VAL A 97 6.16 -0.34 4.13
N ASN A 98 6.55 0.89 3.76
CA ASN A 98 5.67 2.07 3.73
C ASN A 98 4.91 2.36 5.05
N CYS A 99 5.54 2.11 6.20
CA CYS A 99 4.93 2.31 7.53
C CYS A 99 4.88 3.77 8.01
N THR A 100 5.44 4.71 7.24
CA THR A 100 5.51 6.16 7.51
C THR A 100 6.17 6.64 8.81
N ALA A 101 6.67 5.76 9.66
CA ALA A 101 7.30 6.15 10.94
C ALA A 101 8.47 7.15 10.75
N CYS A 102 9.18 7.06 9.63
CA CYS A 102 10.25 7.99 9.28
C CYS A 102 9.75 9.41 8.98
N ILE A 103 8.52 9.59 8.50
CA ILE A 103 7.91 10.90 8.27
C ILE A 103 7.68 11.58 9.62
N ASP A 104 7.01 10.88 10.53
CA ASP A 104 6.59 11.43 11.82
C ASP A 104 7.80 11.86 12.66
N GLU A 105 8.81 11.00 12.76
CA GLU A 105 10.00 11.30 13.55
C GLU A 105 10.87 12.40 12.90
N CYS A 106 10.94 12.43 11.57
CA CYS A 106 11.64 13.50 10.86
C CYS A 106 10.94 14.84 11.08
N ASP A 107 9.61 14.90 10.98
CA ASP A 107 8.85 16.12 11.17
C ASP A 107 8.94 16.63 12.62
N HIS A 108 8.94 15.71 13.60
CA HIS A 108 9.18 16.04 15.01
C HIS A 108 10.55 16.71 15.21
N ILE A 109 11.62 16.17 14.59
CA ILE A 109 12.95 16.79 14.62
C ILE A 109 12.93 18.16 13.93
N MET A 110 12.34 18.28 12.74
CA MET A 110 12.29 19.53 11.99
C MET A 110 11.55 20.64 12.77
N GLU A 111 10.46 20.29 13.44
CA GLU A 111 9.72 21.20 14.32
C GLU A 111 10.57 21.64 15.52
N SER A 112 11.32 20.73 16.15
CA SER A 112 12.18 21.04 17.29
C SER A 112 13.30 22.07 16.99
N ILE A 113 13.71 22.15 15.72
CA ILE A 113 14.74 23.09 15.23
C ILE A 113 14.17 24.25 14.40
N ASN A 114 12.84 24.42 14.37
CA ASN A 114 12.13 25.45 13.61
C ASN A 114 12.42 25.45 12.10
N LEU A 115 12.58 24.27 11.49
CA LEU A 115 12.63 24.10 10.03
C LEU A 115 11.28 23.61 9.47
N PRO A 116 11.00 23.82 8.17
CA PRO A 116 9.74 23.39 7.59
C PRO A 116 9.54 21.86 7.67
N LYS A 117 8.31 21.40 7.88
CA LYS A 117 7.96 19.97 7.84
C LYS A 117 8.03 19.39 6.42
N GLY A 118 7.92 18.08 6.28
CA GLY A 118 7.83 17.39 5.00
C GLY A 118 9.17 17.24 4.26
N LEU A 119 10.25 17.05 5.01
CA LEU A 119 11.55 16.65 4.44
C LEU A 119 11.50 15.22 3.90
N ILE A 120 10.79 14.33 4.62
CA ILE A 120 10.32 13.04 4.10
C ILE A 120 8.82 13.18 3.95
N ARG A 121 8.27 12.86 2.78
CA ARG A 121 6.84 13.01 2.50
C ARG A 121 6.36 12.04 1.42
N TYR A 122 5.05 11.97 1.25
CA TYR A 122 4.46 11.32 0.09
C TYR A 122 4.75 12.15 -1.17
N ALA A 123 5.62 11.63 -2.02
CA ALA A 123 5.99 12.27 -3.27
C ALA A 123 6.39 11.20 -4.30
N SER A 124 6.28 11.56 -5.57
CA SER A 124 6.93 10.80 -6.63
C SER A 124 8.32 11.36 -6.89
N GLU A 125 9.19 10.55 -7.49
CA GLU A 125 10.53 10.98 -7.92
C GLU A 125 10.43 12.19 -8.85
N GLU A 126 9.45 12.20 -9.77
CA GLU A 126 9.18 13.34 -10.65
C GLU A 126 8.81 14.61 -9.88
N ASN A 127 8.01 14.50 -8.81
CA ASN A 127 7.61 15.66 -8.00
C ASN A 127 8.81 16.29 -7.29
N ILE A 128 9.71 15.48 -6.73
CA ILE A 128 10.94 15.97 -6.07
C ILE A 128 11.89 16.56 -7.12
N LYS A 129 12.09 15.84 -8.24
CA LYS A 129 12.95 16.31 -9.33
C LYS A 129 12.45 17.61 -9.97
N THR A 130 11.15 17.87 -10.02
CA THR A 130 10.59 19.07 -10.66
C THR A 130 10.14 20.14 -9.68
N ASN A 131 10.15 19.89 -8.37
CA ASN A 131 9.56 20.75 -7.34
C ASN A 131 8.11 21.13 -7.63
N LYS A 132 7.34 20.19 -8.20
CA LYS A 132 5.91 20.41 -8.48
C LYS A 132 5.06 19.58 -7.52
N PRO A 133 3.93 20.13 -7.04
CA PRO A 133 3.00 19.38 -6.22
C PRO A 133 2.35 18.26 -7.04
N PHE A 134 1.92 17.21 -6.34
CA PHE A 134 1.20 16.10 -6.95
C PHE A 134 -0.06 16.57 -7.68
N LYS A 135 -0.26 16.11 -8.93
CA LYS A 135 -1.45 16.40 -9.73
C LYS A 135 -2.11 15.10 -10.20
N LEU A 136 -3.43 15.02 -10.04
CA LEU A 136 -4.22 13.91 -10.58
C LEU A 136 -4.23 13.93 -12.10
N THR A 137 -3.47 13.01 -12.71
CA THR A 137 -3.41 12.84 -14.16
C THR A 137 -4.75 12.35 -14.72
N ALA A 138 -5.00 12.61 -16.00
CA ALA A 138 -6.20 12.12 -16.68
C ALA A 138 -6.35 10.59 -16.62
N ARG A 139 -5.22 9.86 -16.67
CA ARG A 139 -5.18 8.40 -16.53
C ARG A 139 -5.70 7.95 -15.16
N MET A 140 -5.23 8.58 -14.07
CA MET A 140 -5.74 8.28 -12.73
C MET A 140 -7.23 8.56 -12.61
N LYS A 141 -7.72 9.69 -13.14
CA LYS A 141 -9.15 10.02 -13.13
C LYS A 141 -9.97 8.95 -13.86
N GLY A 142 -9.47 8.45 -14.99
CA GLY A 142 -10.08 7.35 -15.73
C GLY A 142 -10.17 6.07 -14.89
N TYR A 143 -9.07 5.66 -14.25
CA TYR A 143 -9.08 4.47 -13.38
C TYR A 143 -10.01 4.62 -12.18
N VAL A 144 -10.04 5.79 -11.53
CA VAL A 144 -10.98 6.08 -10.43
C VAL A 144 -12.42 5.96 -10.90
N ALA A 145 -12.75 6.50 -12.08
CA ALA A 145 -14.11 6.41 -12.63
C ALA A 145 -14.52 4.95 -12.88
N VAL A 146 -13.67 4.17 -13.55
CA VAL A 146 -13.94 2.75 -13.84
C VAL A 146 -14.09 1.94 -12.55
N LEU A 147 -13.19 2.13 -11.58
CA LEU A 147 -13.25 1.42 -10.31
C LEU A 147 -14.52 1.76 -9.53
N THR A 148 -14.92 3.03 -9.53
CA THR A 148 -16.17 3.48 -8.89
C THR A 148 -17.39 2.82 -9.54
N ILE A 149 -17.41 2.71 -10.87
CA ILE A 149 -18.48 2.01 -11.60
C ILE A 149 -18.53 0.53 -11.22
N LEU A 150 -17.39 -0.16 -11.22
CA LEU A 150 -17.33 -1.59 -10.88
C LEU A 150 -17.77 -1.86 -9.44
N ILE A 151 -17.33 -1.03 -8.49
CA ILE A 151 -17.76 -1.11 -7.08
C ILE A 151 -19.26 -0.83 -6.97
N GLY A 152 -19.78 0.15 -7.71
CA GLY A 152 -21.21 0.46 -7.76
C GLY A 152 -22.04 -0.72 -8.28
N ILE A 153 -21.60 -1.35 -9.37
CA ILE A 153 -22.25 -2.55 -9.92
C ILE A 153 -22.21 -3.70 -8.91
N LEU A 154 -21.04 -4.00 -8.34
CA LEU A 154 -20.89 -5.07 -7.35
C LEU A 154 -21.80 -4.84 -6.14
N THR A 155 -21.81 -3.62 -5.62
CA THR A 155 -22.65 -3.23 -4.48
C THR A 155 -24.13 -3.38 -4.83
N GLY A 156 -24.53 -2.92 -6.03
CA GLY A 156 -25.88 -3.10 -6.54
C GLY A 156 -26.28 -4.58 -6.62
N MET A 157 -25.44 -5.42 -7.24
CA MET A 157 -25.69 -6.87 -7.31
C MET A 157 -25.79 -7.52 -5.92
N LEU A 158 -25.02 -7.05 -4.95
CA LEU A 158 -25.04 -7.57 -3.59
C LEU A 158 -26.35 -7.23 -2.86
N PHE A 159 -26.92 -6.05 -3.12
CA PHE A 159 -28.25 -5.67 -2.61
C PHE A 159 -29.40 -6.33 -3.36
N LEU A 160 -29.25 -6.60 -4.66
CA LEU A 160 -30.20 -7.34 -5.48
C LEU A 160 -30.07 -8.87 -5.34
N ARG A 161 -29.17 -9.35 -4.46
CA ARG A 161 -28.96 -10.78 -4.24
C ARG A 161 -30.21 -11.38 -3.58
N ASN A 162 -30.88 -12.29 -4.30
CA ASN A 162 -31.99 -13.05 -3.75
C ASN A 162 -31.52 -13.96 -2.59
N GLU A 163 -32.31 -14.03 -1.52
CA GLU A 163 -31.99 -14.81 -0.31
C GLU A 163 -32.11 -16.33 -0.53
N VAL A 164 -32.90 -16.75 -1.52
CA VAL A 164 -33.14 -18.16 -1.84
C VAL A 164 -33.02 -18.37 -3.35
N GLU A 165 -32.05 -19.18 -3.74
CA GLU A 165 -31.87 -19.65 -5.10
C GLU A 165 -32.30 -21.13 -5.16
N ALA A 166 -33.56 -21.38 -5.52
CA ALA A 166 -34.10 -22.73 -5.67
C ALA A 166 -33.84 -23.21 -7.10
N ASN A 167 -32.81 -24.02 -7.28
CA ASN A 167 -32.47 -24.62 -8.57
C ASN A 167 -33.22 -25.94 -8.73
N VAL A 168 -34.37 -25.90 -9.40
CA VAL A 168 -35.15 -27.11 -9.71
C VAL A 168 -34.50 -27.82 -10.89
N LEU A 169 -33.65 -28.79 -10.60
CA LEU A 169 -32.96 -29.60 -11.61
C LEU A 169 -33.84 -30.79 -12.00
N ARG A 170 -33.96 -31.03 -13.31
CA ARG A 170 -34.58 -32.27 -13.82
C ARG A 170 -33.60 -33.42 -13.65
N LEU A 171 -34.11 -34.60 -13.29
CA LEU A 171 -33.28 -35.81 -13.27
C LEU A 171 -32.73 -36.09 -14.67
N PRO A 172 -31.41 -36.23 -14.84
CA PRO A 172 -30.84 -36.68 -16.10
C PRO A 172 -31.25 -38.14 -16.37
N GLY A 173 -31.82 -38.39 -17.56
CA GLY A 173 -32.13 -39.73 -18.07
C GLY A 173 -33.60 -40.15 -18.07
N GLN A 174 -34.48 -39.49 -17.31
CA GLN A 174 -35.91 -39.84 -17.26
C GLN A 174 -36.78 -38.58 -17.41
N LEU A 175 -37.47 -38.45 -18.54
CA LEU A 175 -38.27 -37.26 -18.88
C LEU A 175 -39.59 -37.18 -18.12
N TYR A 176 -40.18 -38.33 -17.78
CA TYR A 176 -41.43 -38.47 -17.05
C TYR A 176 -41.49 -39.85 -16.37
N GLU A 177 -42.25 -39.94 -15.30
CA GLU A 177 -42.57 -41.20 -14.59
C GLU A 177 -44.07 -41.49 -14.75
N HIS A 178 -44.42 -42.72 -15.10
CA HIS A 178 -45.80 -43.20 -15.13
C HIS A 178 -46.17 -43.77 -13.77
N LYS A 179 -47.18 -43.19 -13.11
CA LYS A 179 -47.79 -43.73 -11.89
C LYS A 179 -49.05 -44.54 -12.22
N ASP A 180 -49.48 -45.38 -11.28
CA ASP A 180 -50.73 -46.13 -11.39
C ASP A 180 -51.93 -45.20 -11.66
N ASN A 181 -52.91 -45.68 -12.43
CA ASN A 181 -54.05 -44.94 -13.00
C ASN A 181 -53.73 -43.96 -14.15
N ASN A 182 -52.70 -44.22 -14.96
CA ASN A 182 -52.41 -43.48 -16.20
C ASN A 182 -52.01 -41.99 -15.98
N ILE A 183 -51.47 -41.70 -14.79
CA ILE A 183 -51.02 -40.36 -14.41
C ILE A 183 -49.54 -40.21 -14.77
N ILE A 184 -49.21 -39.19 -15.57
CA ILE A 184 -47.84 -38.86 -15.96
C ILE A 184 -47.34 -37.77 -15.01
N SER A 185 -46.24 -38.01 -14.28
CA SER A 185 -45.61 -37.02 -13.40
C SER A 185 -44.17 -36.71 -13.81
N ASN A 186 -43.80 -35.43 -13.79
CA ASN A 186 -42.42 -35.00 -13.97
C ASN A 186 -41.69 -35.04 -12.63
N VAL A 187 -40.56 -35.74 -12.58
CA VAL A 187 -39.73 -35.84 -11.37
C VAL A 187 -38.69 -34.72 -11.40
N PHE A 188 -38.71 -33.89 -10.37
CA PHE A 188 -37.74 -32.82 -10.18
C PHE A 188 -37.01 -33.03 -8.85
N THR A 189 -35.71 -32.76 -8.83
CA THR A 189 -34.90 -32.69 -7.60
C THR A 189 -34.71 -31.24 -7.19
N TYR A 190 -34.73 -30.99 -5.88
CA TYR A 190 -34.48 -29.70 -5.25
C TYR A 190 -33.00 -29.53 -4.89
#